data_AF-A0A399G8A1-F1
#
_entry.id   AF-A0A399G8A1-F1
#
_cell.length_a   1.000
_cell.length_b   1.000
_cell.length_c   1.000
_cell.angle_alpha   90.00
_cell.angle_beta   90.00
_cell.angle_gamma   90.00
#
_symmetry.space_group_name_H-M   'P 1'
#
loop_
_entity.id
_entity.type
_entity.pdbx_description
1 polymer ?
#
loop_
_entity_poly.entity_id
_entity_poly.type
_entity_poly.pdbx_seq_one_letter_code
_entity_poly.pdbx_strand_id
1 'polypeptide(L)'
;MIAISIQKPDTGNIVAVRPDVTSVKGLAPVMNIVLAFTGHVAFFSFQSELEDPRDFRKALILEQGIAVTFYMLISVIIYYHAGPLVASPALGSASPLVSKVCFGIALPTIIVAGVVNGSVATKYIYFRVWKGTSVAHANSWLSLGSWGAICTGAWLISWVLAEAVPNFTLLLGLMGALFGSWFSCESLLTRPGRRKIGVLADTCRCTSSIDVAVARQEEP
;
A
#
# COMPACT_ATOMS: atom_id res chain seq x y z
N MET A 1 0.31 3.90 22.19
CA MET A 1 -0.93 4.15 22.94
C MET A 1 -0.60 4.55 24.36
N ILE A 2 0.03 3.67 25.14
CA ILE A 2 0.41 3.91 26.55
C ILE A 2 1.12 5.26 26.76
N ALA A 3 2.10 5.59 25.90
CA ALA A 3 2.85 6.83 26.01
C ALA A 3 2.02 8.11 25.84
N ILE A 4 1.08 8.11 24.89
CA ILE A 4 0.20 9.26 24.59
C ILE A 4 -0.86 9.38 25.70
N SER A 5 -1.37 8.25 26.21
CA SER A 5 -2.30 8.20 27.35
C SER A 5 -1.68 8.73 28.66
N ILE A 6 -0.36 8.69 28.79
CA ILE A 6 0.36 9.24 29.96
C ILE A 6 0.59 10.74 29.81
N GLN A 7 1.00 11.21 28.62
CA GLN A 7 1.31 12.62 28.39
C GLN A 7 0.08 13.52 28.35
N LYS A 8 -1.07 13.00 27.90
CA LYS A 8 -2.35 13.72 27.85
C LYS A 8 -2.23 15.16 27.31
N PRO A 9 -1.55 15.38 26.16
CA PRO A 9 -1.19 16.74 25.75
C PRO A 9 -2.41 17.64 25.47
N ASP A 10 -3.56 17.07 25.10
CA ASP A 10 -4.83 17.81 24.95
C ASP A 10 -6.04 16.89 25.18
N THR A 11 -6.12 16.26 26.35
CA THR A 11 -7.17 15.26 26.64
C THR A 11 -8.56 15.88 26.75
N GLY A 12 -9.51 15.36 25.98
CA GLY A 12 -10.93 15.76 26.05
C GLY A 12 -11.31 16.92 25.11
N ASN A 13 -10.37 17.51 24.39
CA ASN A 13 -10.64 18.52 23.37
C ASN A 13 -11.01 17.87 22.03
N ILE A 14 -12.28 17.51 21.88
CA ILE A 14 -12.80 16.82 20.70
C ILE A 14 -13.44 17.85 19.76
N VAL A 15 -12.70 18.28 18.75
CA VAL A 15 -13.22 19.20 17.73
C VAL A 15 -13.84 18.37 16.60
N ALA A 16 -15.17 18.32 16.54
CA ALA A 16 -15.89 17.56 15.50
C ALA A 16 -16.00 18.32 14.16
N VAL A 17 -16.03 19.65 14.20
CA VAL A 17 -16.16 20.51 13.02
C VAL A 17 -15.20 21.69 13.14
N ARG A 18 -14.27 21.82 12.19
CA ARG A 18 -13.43 23.02 12.04
C ARG A 18 -13.95 23.85 10.86
N PRO A 19 -14.53 25.04 11.09
CA PRO A 19 -15.10 25.86 10.02
C PRO A 19 -14.05 26.57 9.14
N ASP A 20 -12.77 26.56 9.54
CA ASP A 20 -11.67 27.34 8.95
C ASP A 20 -10.64 26.50 8.15
N VAL A 21 -10.97 25.26 7.79
CA VAL A 21 -10.04 24.39 7.04
C VAL A 21 -10.17 24.55 5.52
N THR A 22 -9.04 24.80 4.86
CA THR A 22 -8.93 24.72 3.39
C THR A 22 -9.30 23.31 2.91
N SER A 23 -9.96 23.18 1.75
CA SER A 23 -10.39 21.89 1.20
C SER A 23 -9.27 20.85 1.11
N VAL A 24 -8.04 21.27 0.81
CA VAL A 24 -6.86 20.39 0.75
C VAL A 24 -6.54 19.77 2.12
N LYS A 25 -6.56 20.57 3.19
CA LYS A 25 -6.34 20.09 4.56
C LYS A 25 -7.49 19.20 5.06
N GLY A 26 -8.72 19.47 4.63
CA GLY A 26 -9.89 18.64 4.95
C GLY A 26 -9.91 17.29 4.24
N LEU A 27 -9.38 17.22 3.01
CA LEU A 27 -9.36 15.99 2.21
C LEU A 27 -8.16 15.08 2.53
N ALA A 28 -7.07 15.63 3.06
CA ALA A 28 -5.86 14.86 3.38
C ALA A 28 -6.11 13.66 4.33
N PRO A 29 -6.88 13.77 5.43
CA PRO A 29 -7.23 12.63 6.26
C PRO A 29 -8.01 11.54 5.52
N VAL A 30 -8.93 11.93 4.64
CA VAL A 30 -9.71 10.99 3.81
C VAL A 30 -8.78 10.21 2.88
N MET A 31 -7.83 10.90 2.24
CA MET A 31 -6.86 10.24 1.36
C MET A 31 -5.94 9.30 2.12
N ASN A 32 -5.54 9.64 3.35
CA ASN A 32 -4.75 8.73 4.19
C ASN A 32 -5.53 7.45 4.52
N ILE A 33 -6.84 7.55 4.79
CA ILE A 33 -7.70 6.37 5.02
C ILE A 33 -7.80 5.53 3.75
N VAL A 34 -8.06 6.15 2.60
CA VAL A 34 -8.13 5.45 1.30
C VAL A 34 -6.83 4.69 1.03
N LEU A 35 -5.68 5.35 1.21
CA LEU A 35 -4.38 4.74 0.99
C LEU A 35 -4.11 3.58 1.97
N ALA A 36 -4.55 3.69 3.22
CA ALA A 36 -4.39 2.63 4.21
C ALA A 36 -5.12 1.32 3.83
N PHE A 37 -6.17 1.40 3.00
CA PHE A 37 -6.88 0.24 2.46
C PHE A 37 -6.53 -0.08 1.00
N THR A 38 -5.53 0.59 0.42
CA THR A 38 -5.09 0.36 -0.97
C THR A 38 -3.95 -0.66 -0.99
N GLY A 39 -4.26 -1.93 -0.73
CA GLY A 39 -3.30 -3.05 -0.74
C GLY A 39 -3.42 -4.03 -1.91
N HIS A 40 -4.32 -3.75 -2.86
CA HIS A 40 -4.78 -4.70 -3.88
C HIS A 40 -3.68 -5.23 -4.82
N VAL A 41 -2.56 -4.51 -4.95
CA VAL A 41 -1.46 -4.87 -5.86
C VAL A 41 -0.78 -6.19 -5.50
N ALA A 42 -0.76 -6.55 -4.21
CA ALA A 42 -0.10 -7.78 -3.74
C ALA A 42 -1.05 -8.99 -3.70
N PHE A 43 -2.36 -8.78 -3.87
CA PHE A 43 -3.36 -9.83 -3.71
C PHE A 43 -3.17 -10.98 -4.70
N PHE A 44 -2.86 -10.68 -5.96
CA PHE A 44 -2.64 -11.70 -6.98
C PHE A 44 -1.39 -12.54 -6.71
N SER A 45 -0.30 -11.89 -6.27
CA SER A 45 0.92 -12.62 -5.90
C SER A 45 0.73 -13.48 -4.66
N PHE A 46 0.00 -13.01 -3.66
CA PHE A 46 -0.32 -13.85 -2.50
C PHE A 46 -1.26 -14.99 -2.88
N GLN A 47 -2.26 -14.74 -3.72
CA GLN A 47 -3.19 -15.78 -4.16
C GLN A 47 -2.50 -16.89 -4.96
N SER A 48 -1.49 -16.57 -5.79
CA SER A 48 -0.68 -17.59 -6.48
C SER A 48 0.16 -18.44 -5.52
N GLU A 49 0.57 -17.88 -4.38
CA GLU A 49 1.42 -18.58 -3.40
C GLU A 49 0.62 -19.45 -2.40
N LEU A 50 -0.72 -19.43 -2.44
CA LEU A 50 -1.56 -20.31 -1.61
C LEU A 50 -1.71 -21.71 -2.24
N GLU A 51 -1.64 -22.75 -1.40
CA GLU A 51 -1.90 -24.14 -1.81
C GLU A 51 -3.31 -24.33 -2.41
N ASP A 52 -4.34 -23.70 -1.81
CA ASP A 52 -5.67 -23.58 -2.41
C ASP A 52 -6.05 -22.10 -2.62
N PRO A 53 -6.13 -21.61 -3.88
CA PRO A 53 -6.46 -20.21 -4.18
C PRO A 53 -7.88 -19.82 -3.74
N ARG A 54 -8.78 -20.77 -3.47
CA ARG A 54 -10.16 -20.50 -3.01
C ARG A 54 -10.20 -20.02 -1.56
N ASP A 55 -9.18 -20.33 -0.76
CA ASP A 55 -9.09 -19.91 0.63
C ASP A 55 -8.63 -18.46 0.79
N PHE A 56 -8.12 -17.83 -0.28
CA PHE A 56 -7.70 -16.43 -0.28
C PHE A 56 -8.80 -15.48 0.21
N ARG A 57 -10.06 -15.72 -0.17
CA ARG A 57 -11.20 -14.90 0.27
C ARG A 57 -11.41 -14.96 1.79
N LYS A 58 -11.20 -16.12 2.42
CA LYS A 58 -11.36 -16.29 3.87
C LYS A 58 -10.26 -15.53 4.62
N ALA A 59 -9.02 -15.66 4.15
CA ALA A 59 -7.88 -14.93 4.70
C ALA A 59 -8.06 -13.41 4.56
N LEU A 60 -8.55 -12.93 3.41
CA LEU A 60 -8.77 -11.52 3.14
C LEU A 60 -9.87 -10.91 4.01
N ILE A 61 -11.00 -11.61 4.22
CA ILE A 61 -12.07 -11.14 5.12
C ILE A 61 -11.56 -11.04 6.55
N LEU A 62 -10.76 -12.02 6.99
CA LEU A 62 -10.17 -12.02 8.33
C LEU A 62 -9.19 -10.86 8.51
N GLU A 63 -8.26 -10.67 7.58
CA GLU A 63 -7.28 -9.59 7.58
C GLU A 63 -7.98 -8.22 7.60
N GLN A 64 -8.93 -8.01 6.68
CA GLN A 64 -9.65 -6.75 6.56
C GLN A 64 -10.47 -6.43 7.83
N GLY A 65 -11.10 -7.44 8.44
CA GLY A 65 -11.85 -7.29 9.68
C GLY A 65 -10.97 -6.92 10.87
N ILE A 66 -9.79 -7.56 10.99
CA ILE A 66 -8.80 -7.23 12.01
C ILE A 66 -8.26 -5.82 11.78
N ALA A 67 -7.83 -5.50 10.55
CA ALA A 67 -7.26 -4.20 10.21
C ALA A 67 -8.21 -3.03 10.52
N VAL A 68 -9.49 -3.15 10.12
CA VAL A 68 -10.51 -2.12 10.42
C VAL A 68 -10.71 -1.96 11.92
N THR A 69 -10.81 -3.07 12.66
CA THR A 69 -11.02 -3.03 14.12
C THR A 69 -9.83 -2.36 14.81
N PHE A 70 -8.61 -2.75 14.46
CA PHE A 70 -7.39 -2.14 15.01
C PHE A 70 -7.26 -0.66 14.65
N TYR A 71 -7.51 -0.28 13.40
CA TYR A 71 -7.45 1.12 12.96
C TYR A 71 -8.48 1.98 13.68
N MET A 72 -9.70 1.49 13.87
CA MET A 72 -10.75 2.20 14.61
C MET A 72 -10.37 2.38 16.08
N LEU A 73 -9.95 1.30 16.76
CA LEU A 73 -9.56 1.34 18.16
C LEU A 73 -8.39 2.30 18.40
N ILE A 74 -7.35 2.20 17.58
CA ILE A 74 -6.16 3.05 17.69
C ILE A 74 -6.52 4.52 17.43
N SER A 75 -7.31 4.79 16.40
CA SER A 75 -7.69 6.16 16.04
C SER A 75 -8.47 6.85 17.16
N VAL A 76 -9.43 6.15 17.78
CA VAL A 76 -10.21 6.68 18.90
C VAL A 76 -9.30 6.98 20.11
N ILE A 77 -8.42 6.05 20.49
CA ILE A 77 -7.53 6.22 21.65
C ILE A 77 -6.57 7.39 21.43
N ILE A 78 -5.94 7.48 20.26
CA ILE A 78 -5.02 8.59 19.96
C ILE A 78 -5.78 9.91 19.98
N TYR A 79 -6.93 9.99 19.28
CA TYR A 79 -7.67 11.25 19.16
C TYR A 79 -8.17 11.75 20.52
N TYR A 80 -8.64 10.86 21.38
CA TYR A 80 -9.10 11.22 22.72
C TYR A 80 -8.00 11.79 23.62
N HIS A 81 -6.77 11.26 23.52
CA HIS A 81 -5.66 11.67 24.39
C HIS A 81 -4.77 12.77 23.82
N ALA A 82 -4.58 12.80 22.50
CA ALA A 82 -3.71 13.75 21.81
C ALA A 82 -4.42 14.98 21.24
N GLY A 83 -5.75 14.93 21.09
CA GLY A 83 -6.55 16.05 20.61
C GLY A 83 -6.39 16.35 19.11
N PRO A 84 -6.78 17.55 18.66
CA PRO A 84 -6.92 17.92 17.26
C PRO A 84 -5.60 18.26 16.53
N LEU A 85 -4.46 18.25 17.23
CA LEU A 85 -3.13 18.65 16.72
C LEU A 85 -2.13 17.48 16.65
N VAL A 86 -2.63 16.27 16.36
CA VAL A 86 -1.77 15.09 16.13
C VAL A 86 -0.85 15.33 14.92
N ALA A 87 0.46 15.16 15.14
CA ALA A 87 1.46 15.17 14.08
C ALA A 87 1.30 13.95 13.16
N SER A 88 1.63 14.12 11.89
CA SER A 88 1.70 13.04 10.90
C SER A 88 3.17 12.75 10.58
N PRO A 89 3.71 11.55 10.86
CA PRO A 89 3.05 10.35 11.42
C PRO A 89 2.72 10.46 12.92
N ALA A 90 1.64 9.78 13.36
CA ALA A 90 1.13 9.87 14.74
C ALA A 90 2.16 9.51 15.83
N LEU A 91 3.14 8.65 15.52
CA LEU A 91 4.26 8.33 16.41
C LEU A 91 5.08 9.56 16.83
N GLY A 92 5.12 10.60 16.01
CA GLY A 92 5.80 11.86 16.30
C GLY A 92 5.09 12.73 17.34
N SER A 93 3.85 12.40 17.71
CA SER A 93 3.08 13.17 18.72
C SER A 93 3.38 12.75 20.17
N ALA A 94 4.19 11.70 20.37
CA ALA A 94 4.61 11.27 21.70
C ALA A 94 5.91 11.97 22.16
N SER A 95 6.21 11.90 23.45
CA SER A 95 7.45 12.43 24.04
C SER A 95 8.68 11.95 23.26
N PRO A 96 9.70 12.80 23.08
CA PRO A 96 10.87 12.52 22.25
C PRO A 96 11.57 11.19 22.56
N LEU A 97 11.62 10.79 23.83
CA LEU A 97 12.25 9.52 24.23
C LEU A 97 11.42 8.32 23.74
N VAL A 98 10.11 8.37 23.92
CA VAL A 98 9.22 7.27 23.54
C VAL A 98 9.06 7.18 22.03
N SER A 99 8.97 8.30 21.32
CA SER A 99 8.92 8.31 19.86
C SER A 99 10.15 7.63 19.26
N LYS A 100 11.36 7.89 19.77
CA LYS A 100 12.59 7.24 19.29
C LYS A 100 12.55 5.72 19.46
N VAL A 101 12.12 5.24 20.64
CA VAL A 101 11.98 3.79 20.90
C VAL A 101 10.92 3.17 19.99
N CYS A 102 9.76 3.83 19.84
CA CYS A 102 8.70 3.35 18.96
C CYS A 102 9.13 3.30 17.49
N PHE A 103 9.86 4.31 17.00
CA PHE A 103 10.42 4.29 15.65
C PHE A 103 11.46 3.18 15.50
N GLY A 104 12.28 2.90 16.53
CA GLY A 104 13.20 1.77 16.54
C GLY A 104 12.51 0.42 16.35
N ILE A 105 11.37 0.20 17.01
CA ILE A 105 10.58 -1.03 16.88
C ILE A 105 9.79 -1.07 15.55
N ALA A 106 9.37 0.08 15.05
CA ALA A 106 8.65 0.18 13.78
C ALA A 106 9.56 0.03 12.55
N LEU A 107 10.85 0.33 12.65
CA LEU A 107 11.79 0.25 11.53
C LEU A 107 11.83 -1.13 10.87
N PRO A 108 11.96 -2.26 11.59
CA PRO A 108 11.91 -3.59 10.99
C PRO A 108 10.63 -3.85 10.21
N THR A 109 9.46 -3.48 10.75
CA THR A 109 8.18 -3.72 10.08
C THR A 109 8.01 -2.84 8.85
N ILE A 110 8.48 -1.60 8.88
CA ILE A 110 8.50 -0.69 7.73
C ILE A 110 9.39 -1.25 6.62
N ILE A 111 10.57 -1.78 6.96
CA ILE A 111 11.49 -2.39 5.98
C ILE A 111 10.82 -3.62 5.35
N VAL A 112 10.24 -4.52 6.14
CA VAL A 112 9.55 -5.70 5.63
C VAL A 112 8.40 -5.32 4.70
N ALA A 113 7.56 -4.35 5.09
CA ALA A 113 6.46 -3.87 4.26
C ALA A 113 6.96 -3.28 2.92
N GLY A 114 8.07 -2.54 2.93
CA GLY A 114 8.69 -2.02 1.71
C GLY A 114 9.26 -3.12 0.81
N VAL A 115 9.97 -4.09 1.39
CA VAL A 115 10.60 -5.20 0.65
C VAL A 115 9.56 -6.11 0.01
N VAL A 116 8.47 -6.44 0.70
CA VAL A 116 7.40 -7.28 0.15
C VAL A 116 6.73 -6.60 -1.06
N ASN A 117 6.38 -5.32 -0.95
CA ASN A 117 5.79 -4.61 -2.09
C ASN A 117 6.79 -4.40 -3.23
N GLY A 118 8.05 -4.14 -2.90
CA GLY A 118 9.14 -3.99 -3.87
C GLY A 118 9.45 -5.30 -4.60
N SER A 119 9.41 -6.44 -3.91
CA SER A 119 9.66 -7.75 -4.52
C SER A 119 8.53 -8.13 -5.47
N VAL A 120 7.27 -7.87 -5.12
CA VAL A 120 6.11 -8.06 -6.00
C VAL A 120 6.23 -7.19 -7.26
N ALA A 121 6.57 -5.91 -7.11
CA ALA A 121 6.75 -5.01 -8.26
C ALA A 121 7.91 -5.44 -9.18
N THR A 122 9.04 -5.86 -8.60
CA THR A 122 10.21 -6.33 -9.34
C THR A 122 9.89 -7.62 -10.09
N LYS A 123 9.22 -8.58 -9.44
CA LYS A 123 8.75 -9.84 -10.04
C LYS A 123 7.81 -9.55 -11.22
N TYR A 124 6.88 -8.60 -11.04
CA TYR A 124 5.97 -8.17 -12.11
C TYR A 124 6.71 -7.60 -13.32
N ILE A 125 7.67 -6.68 -13.12
CA ILE A 125 8.48 -6.09 -14.20
C ILE A 125 9.31 -7.17 -14.90
N TYR A 126 9.94 -8.05 -14.13
CA TYR A 126 10.77 -9.13 -14.66
C TYR A 126 10.00 -10.04 -15.60
N PHE A 127 8.86 -10.57 -15.16
CA PHE A 127 8.01 -11.42 -16.01
C PHE A 127 7.44 -10.66 -17.21
N ARG A 128 7.20 -9.36 -17.08
CA ARG A 128 6.69 -8.55 -18.20
C ARG A 128 7.72 -8.31 -19.29
N VAL A 129 8.98 -8.09 -18.91
CA VAL A 129 10.12 -7.90 -19.82
C VAL A 129 10.48 -9.20 -20.53
N TRP A 130 10.44 -10.32 -19.81
CA TRP A 130 10.85 -11.64 -20.33
C TRP A 130 9.70 -12.51 -20.84
N LYS A 131 8.51 -11.94 -21.03
CA LYS A 131 7.32 -12.65 -21.50
C LYS A 131 7.56 -13.33 -22.86
N GLY A 132 7.48 -14.67 -22.89
CA GLY A 132 7.67 -15.47 -24.11
C GLY A 132 9.11 -15.94 -24.38
N THR A 133 10.02 -15.75 -23.43
CA THR A 133 11.43 -16.15 -23.54
C THR A 133 11.79 -17.22 -22.50
N SER A 134 12.61 -18.21 -22.84
CA SER A 134 13.05 -19.27 -21.91
C SER A 134 14.02 -18.77 -20.81
N VAL A 135 14.48 -17.52 -20.91
CA VAL A 135 15.37 -16.86 -19.95
C VAL A 135 14.72 -16.70 -18.58
N ALA A 136 13.39 -16.57 -18.52
CA ALA A 136 12.65 -16.41 -17.27
C ALA A 136 12.76 -17.65 -16.34
N HIS A 137 12.98 -18.85 -16.90
CA HIS A 137 13.09 -20.11 -16.16
C HIS A 137 14.52 -20.68 -16.12
N ALA A 138 15.46 -20.05 -16.84
CA ALA A 138 16.85 -20.50 -16.87
C ALA A 138 17.69 -19.80 -15.80
N ASN A 139 18.44 -20.57 -15.01
CA ASN A 139 19.46 -20.07 -14.07
C ASN A 139 20.74 -19.63 -14.80
N SER A 140 20.58 -18.76 -15.81
CA SER A 140 21.71 -18.21 -16.58
C SER A 140 22.22 -16.90 -15.95
N TRP A 141 23.48 -16.55 -16.19
CA TRP A 141 24.05 -15.26 -15.77
C TRP A 141 23.27 -14.05 -16.32
N LEU A 142 22.60 -14.20 -17.47
CA LEU A 142 21.70 -13.20 -18.05
C LEU A 142 20.41 -13.02 -17.23
N SER A 143 19.84 -14.10 -16.71
CA SER A 143 18.67 -14.09 -15.82
C SER A 143 19.01 -13.39 -14.50
N LEU A 144 20.12 -13.77 -13.86
CA LEU A 144 20.58 -13.15 -12.61
C LEU A 144 20.98 -11.67 -12.79
N GLY A 145 21.68 -11.34 -13.87
CA GLY A 145 22.11 -9.98 -14.16
C GLY A 145 20.92 -9.04 -14.45
N SER A 146 19.94 -9.51 -15.21
CA SER A 146 18.73 -8.72 -15.50
C SER A 146 17.84 -8.56 -14.27
N TRP A 147 17.73 -9.58 -13.42
CA TRP A 147 17.07 -9.48 -12.12
C TRP A 147 17.74 -8.42 -11.23
N GLY A 148 19.08 -8.48 -11.10
CA GLY A 148 19.85 -7.49 -10.34
C GLY A 148 19.66 -6.06 -10.87
N ALA A 149 19.70 -5.88 -12.19
CA ALA A 149 19.50 -4.57 -12.82
C ALA A 149 18.10 -3.98 -12.54
N ILE A 150 17.04 -4.80 -12.59
CA ILE A 150 15.68 -4.36 -12.28
C ILE A 150 15.54 -4.01 -10.80
N CYS A 151 16.08 -4.83 -9.90
CA CYS A 151 16.12 -4.55 -8.47
C CYS A 151 16.83 -3.23 -8.17
N THR A 152 18.03 -3.02 -8.70
CA THR A 152 18.82 -1.79 -8.48
C THR A 152 18.10 -0.57 -9.08
N GLY A 153 17.52 -0.69 -10.28
CA GLY A 153 16.77 0.39 -10.90
C GLY A 153 15.54 0.81 -10.07
N ALA A 154 14.75 -0.16 -9.61
CA ALA A 154 13.59 0.11 -8.75
C ALA A 154 13.99 0.76 -7.42
N TRP A 155 15.12 0.33 -6.84
CA TRP A 155 15.64 0.88 -5.59
C TRP A 155 16.16 2.31 -5.75
N LEU A 156 16.87 2.61 -6.84
CA LEU A 156 17.34 3.96 -7.17
C LEU A 156 16.19 4.95 -7.34
N ILE A 157 15.13 4.55 -8.06
CA ILE A 157 13.93 5.39 -8.23
C ILE A 157 13.28 5.66 -6.88
N SER A 158 13.17 4.63 -6.03
CA SER A 158 12.61 4.75 -4.67
C SER A 158 13.44 5.71 -3.80
N TRP A 159 14.78 5.64 -3.90
CA TRP A 159 15.68 6.54 -3.18
C TRP A 159 15.52 8.00 -3.61
N VAL A 160 15.47 8.26 -4.92
CA VAL A 160 15.24 9.62 -5.45
C VAL A 160 13.90 10.18 -4.97
N LEU A 161 12.84 9.37 -4.98
CA LEU A 161 11.52 9.78 -4.47
C LEU A 161 11.55 10.05 -2.96
N ALA A 162 12.33 9.31 -2.18
CA ALA A 162 12.46 9.53 -0.74
C ALA A 162 13.10 10.89 -0.42
N GLU A 163 14.14 11.29 -1.16
CA GLU A 163 14.81 12.60 -1.00
C GLU A 163 13.94 13.78 -1.50
N ALA A 164 13.07 13.52 -2.49
CA ALA A 164 12.24 14.54 -3.11
C ALA A 164 11.01 14.96 -2.28
N VAL A 165 10.65 14.23 -1.21
CA VAL A 165 9.40 14.44 -0.47
C VAL A 165 9.63 15.32 0.78
N PRO A 166 9.22 16.61 0.77
CA PRO A 166 9.33 17.48 1.94
C PRO A 166 8.20 17.27 2.96
N ASN A 167 7.06 16.68 2.56
CA ASN A 167 5.90 16.46 3.43
C ASN A 167 5.21 15.14 3.13
N PHE A 168 5.23 14.24 4.11
CA PHE A 168 4.64 12.91 4.03
C PHE A 168 3.13 12.93 3.73
N THR A 169 2.38 13.87 4.30
CA THR A 169 0.92 13.94 4.12
C THR A 169 0.53 14.31 2.68
N LEU A 170 1.34 15.14 2.02
CA LEU A 170 1.14 15.47 0.60
C LEU A 170 1.45 14.27 -0.30
N LEU A 171 2.50 13.49 0.03
CA LEU A 171 2.81 12.26 -0.68
C LEU A 171 1.66 11.25 -0.57
N LEU A 172 1.18 10.98 0.65
CA LEU A 172 0.05 10.07 0.87
C LEU A 172 -1.22 10.54 0.14
N GLY A 173 -1.50 11.85 0.17
CA GLY A 173 -2.60 12.47 -0.56
C GLY A 173 -2.51 12.24 -2.08
N LEU A 174 -1.32 12.43 -2.65
CA LEU A 174 -1.04 12.20 -4.07
C LEU A 174 -1.19 10.72 -4.44
N MET A 175 -0.62 9.82 -3.64
CA MET A 175 -0.74 8.37 -3.86
C MET A 175 -2.21 7.92 -3.77
N GLY A 176 -2.95 8.39 -2.76
CA GLY A 176 -4.38 8.10 -2.61
C GLY A 176 -5.20 8.59 -3.80
N ALA A 177 -4.92 9.79 -4.32
CA ALA A 177 -5.60 10.34 -5.49
C ALA A 177 -5.28 9.59 -6.79
N LEU A 178 -4.02 9.22 -7.02
CA LEU A 178 -3.59 8.50 -8.22
C LEU A 178 -4.05 7.04 -8.23
N PHE A 179 -3.80 6.31 -7.15
CA PHE A 179 -4.05 4.87 -7.09
C PHE A 179 -5.46 4.55 -6.60
N GLY A 180 -6.01 5.31 -5.66
CA GLY A 180 -7.37 5.09 -5.16
C GLY A 180 -8.45 5.36 -6.21
N SER A 181 -8.23 6.33 -7.10
CA SER A 181 -9.14 6.61 -8.22
C SER A 181 -9.09 5.51 -9.29
N TRP A 182 -7.91 4.98 -9.62
CA TRP A 182 -7.75 3.93 -10.63
C TRP A 182 -8.54 2.66 -10.30
N PHE A 183 -8.36 2.12 -9.09
CA PHE A 183 -9.07 0.90 -8.65
C PHE A 183 -10.57 1.12 -8.44
N SER A 184 -10.98 2.32 -8.00
CA SER A 184 -12.40 2.65 -7.83
C SER A 184 -13.11 2.93 -9.16
N CYS A 185 -12.39 3.44 -10.17
CA CYS A 185 -12.95 3.71 -11.50
C CYS A 185 -13.12 2.42 -12.31
N GLU A 186 -12.20 1.45 -12.18
CA GLU A 186 -12.30 0.14 -12.84
C GLU A 186 -13.54 -0.65 -12.40
N SER A 187 -13.87 -0.61 -11.11
CA SER A 187 -15.08 -1.26 -10.57
C SER A 187 -16.40 -0.59 -11.02
N LEU A 188 -16.35 0.68 -11.45
CA LEU A 188 -17.49 1.37 -12.06
C LEU A 188 -17.61 1.11 -13.57
N LEU A 189 -16.49 0.87 -14.26
CA LEU A 189 -16.43 0.59 -15.70
C LEU A 189 -16.71 -0.88 -16.05
N THR A 190 -16.62 -1.79 -15.09
CA THR A 190 -16.96 -3.21 -15.25
C THR A 190 -18.44 -3.53 -15.06
N ARG A 191 -19.31 -2.52 -14.85
CA ARG A 191 -20.76 -2.74 -14.90
C ARG A 191 -21.18 -3.24 -16.29
N PRO A 192 -21.99 -4.32 -16.37
CA PRO A 192 -22.44 -4.84 -17.66
C PRO A 192 -23.27 -3.77 -18.36
N GLY A 193 -22.73 -3.18 -19.45
CA GLY A 193 -23.48 -2.27 -20.31
C GLY A 193 -22.82 -0.95 -20.71
N ARG A 194 -21.60 -0.59 -20.26
CA ARG A 194 -20.88 0.60 -20.80
C ARG A 194 -19.75 0.23 -21.75
N ARG A 195 -19.73 0.95 -22.89
CA ARG A 195 -18.81 0.78 -24.02
C ARG A 195 -17.35 0.89 -23.53
N LYS A 196 -16.58 -0.18 -23.68
CA LYS A 196 -15.16 -0.25 -23.28
C LYS A 196 -14.36 0.83 -23.99
N ILE A 197 -13.64 1.65 -23.24
CA ILE A 197 -12.60 2.54 -23.77
C ILE A 197 -11.45 1.63 -24.20
N GLY A 198 -11.11 1.64 -25.50
CA GLY A 198 -10.22 0.64 -26.14
C GLY A 198 -8.84 0.48 -25.48
N VAL A 199 -8.29 1.53 -24.89
CA VAL A 199 -6.98 1.51 -24.21
C VAL A 199 -6.98 0.66 -22.94
N LEU A 200 -8.13 0.50 -22.28
CA LEU A 200 -8.25 -0.22 -20.99
C LEU A 200 -8.56 -1.72 -21.18
N ALA A 201 -9.22 -2.07 -22.30
CA ALA A 201 -9.58 -3.45 -22.62
C ALA A 201 -8.35 -4.32 -22.93
N ASP A 202 -7.30 -3.72 -23.51
CA ASP A 202 -6.06 -4.43 -23.86
C ASP A 202 -5.17 -4.67 -22.63
N THR A 203 -5.20 -3.77 -21.65
CA THR A 203 -4.49 -3.95 -20.38
C THR A 203 -5.14 -5.05 -19.54
N CYS A 204 -6.48 -5.05 -19.38
CA CYS A 204 -7.18 -6.10 -18.66
C CYS A 204 -7.08 -7.49 -19.33
N ARG A 205 -7.08 -7.55 -20.67
CA ARG A 205 -6.89 -8.81 -21.40
C ARG A 205 -5.44 -9.29 -21.28
N CYS A 206 -4.47 -8.37 -21.21
CA CYS A 206 -3.09 -8.72 -20.88
C CYS A 206 -2.95 -9.24 -19.45
N THR A 207 -3.54 -8.60 -18.45
CA THR A 207 -3.46 -9.05 -17.06
C THR A 207 -4.14 -10.41 -16.90
N SER A 208 -5.39 -10.55 -17.36
CA SER A 208 -6.13 -11.83 -17.22
C SER A 208 -5.51 -12.99 -18.01
N SER A 209 -4.99 -12.76 -19.22
CA SER A 209 -4.33 -13.82 -20.00
C SER A 209 -2.92 -14.15 -19.50
N ILE A 210 -2.27 -13.24 -18.78
CA ILE A 210 -1.00 -13.51 -18.08
C ILE A 210 -1.28 -14.24 -16.77
N ASP A 211 -2.33 -13.90 -16.02
CA ASP A 211 -2.70 -14.55 -14.76
C ASP A 211 -3.17 -16.00 -14.97
N VAL A 212 -3.89 -16.28 -16.07
CA VAL A 212 -4.22 -17.66 -16.47
C VAL A 212 -2.97 -18.44 -16.91
N ALA A 213 -1.94 -17.75 -17.39
CA ALA A 213 -0.67 -18.38 -17.74
C ALA A 213 0.19 -18.63 -16.48
N VAL A 214 0.21 -17.71 -15.51
CA VAL A 214 0.89 -17.87 -14.21
C VAL A 214 0.24 -18.99 -13.40
N ALA A 215 -1.09 -19.02 -13.30
CA ALA A 215 -1.83 -20.07 -12.60
C ALA A 215 -1.72 -21.47 -13.26
N ARG A 216 -1.25 -21.55 -14.51
CA ARG A 216 -0.96 -22.82 -15.20
C ARG A 216 0.51 -23.25 -15.14
N GLN A 217 1.40 -22.40 -14.60
CA GLN A 217 2.85 -22.67 -14.55
C GLN A 217 3.31 -23.07 -13.14
N GLU A 218 2.39 -23.15 -12.17
CA GLU A 218 2.62 -23.64 -10.80
C GLU A 218 2.10 -25.07 -10.54
N GLU A 219 1.50 -25.73 -11.53
CA GLU A 219 1.37 -27.21 -11.48
C GLU A 219 2.68 -27.85 -11.98
N PRO A 220 3.32 -28.72 -11.18
CA PRO A 220 4.53 -29.45 -11.59
C PRO A 220 4.28 -30.44 -12.74
#